data_AF-A0A935ZN12-F1
#
_entry.id   AF-A0A935ZN12-F1
#
_cell.length_a   1.000
_cell.length_b   1.000
_cell.length_c   1.000
_cell.angle_alpha   90.00
_cell.angle_beta   90.00
_cell.angle_gamma   90.00
#
_symmetry.space_group_name_H-M   'P 1'
#
loop_
_entity.id
_entity.type
_entity.pdbx_description
1 polymer ?
#
loop_
_entity_poly.entity_id
_entity_poly.type
_entity_poly.pdbx_seq_one_letter_code
_entity_poly.pdbx_strand_id
1 'polypeptide(L)'
;MKVHFIAIAGTGMGALARLLKDAGHDVRGSDTAVYPPMSEQLARAEIPVMLGFSPANLAWAPDAVVVGNVCSKDHPEVVEAGARGLPLESFPSLLAKALLPGRDSLVIAGTHGKTTTSSLVAWLLESAGLQPSFLIGGVPLNFGLGARLGQGRAFVLEGDEYDTAFFDKGSKFLHYRPKRAILTGVEYDHADIFADLEQVRAAFRAFVALVPEDGELIVNAEDSEALGIAAGARCRVTTYRVLPEHARPEGADVLALQRPRSPGGRNTFEVVVRGESLGLFSTQLIGRYNLGNVLAAIAMAKAEGAGLEALRRGVRSFRGVKRRQELVGMAQGVRVLSDFAHHPTAVQLTVTAVRKQYPEQALHVCFEPRSASSRRRAFADAFASSFDAATAVYVGPLFAPEKIPFDDRLDTVALARGIGSRGVKARSFDEVDALAGAVLENAVPGDTVLMLSSGAFGGLPDKLLFGFGDPVTFMAPEDADAVTTLLAGYDLPPIVPSGDVETFVMRAPGVVVGVVSLQNAEDAGFLFGLAVAPDRRGTGLGWVLGDCVLRRARELGLRRIYLLTTSAADFFGQKLGFSPIDTRSADPAIRDAPNFVAAAAQPGAVCMELVLPGG
;
A
#
# COMPACT_ATOMS: atom_id res chain seq x y z
N MET A 1 22.49 22.54 7.89
CA MET A 1 23.21 21.61 8.78
C MET A 1 23.83 20.52 7.95
N LYS A 2 25.00 20.03 8.37
CA LYS A 2 25.65 18.81 7.90
C LYS A 2 25.20 17.63 8.75
N VAL A 3 24.63 16.60 8.14
CA VAL A 3 24.07 15.45 8.87
C VAL A 3 24.67 14.16 8.34
N HIS A 4 25.19 13.33 9.23
CA HIS A 4 25.68 11.99 8.90
C HIS A 4 24.72 10.91 9.38
N PHE A 5 24.26 10.04 8.50
CA PHE A 5 23.39 8.91 8.84
C PHE A 5 24.19 7.61 8.95
N ILE A 6 24.07 6.91 10.07
CA ILE A 6 24.56 5.54 10.21
C ILE A 6 23.48 4.57 9.71
N ALA A 7 23.86 3.60 8.89
CA ALA A 7 22.94 2.66 8.24
C ALA A 7 21.87 3.37 7.38
N ILE A 8 22.34 4.27 6.50
CA ILE A 8 21.48 5.13 5.68
C ILE A 8 20.61 4.34 4.70
N ALA A 9 20.96 3.09 4.36
CA ALA A 9 20.19 2.28 3.42
C ALA A 9 18.88 1.71 4.02
N GLY A 10 18.66 1.86 5.33
CA GLY A 10 17.38 1.50 5.94
C GLY A 10 16.23 2.33 5.37
N THR A 11 15.07 1.70 5.13
CA THR A 11 13.91 2.34 4.45
C THR A 11 13.52 3.69 5.08
N GLY A 12 13.38 3.75 6.41
CA GLY A 12 13.11 4.99 7.12
C GLY A 12 14.28 5.98 7.04
N MET A 13 15.50 5.52 7.31
CA MET A 13 16.71 6.36 7.34
C MET A 13 16.95 7.06 6.00
N GLY A 14 16.90 6.33 4.89
CA GLY A 14 17.06 6.90 3.55
C GLY A 14 15.94 7.87 3.18
N ALA A 15 14.69 7.60 3.61
CA ALA A 15 13.56 8.50 3.40
C ALA A 15 13.72 9.83 4.16
N LEU A 16 14.16 9.80 5.43
CA LEU A 16 14.46 11.03 6.18
C LEU A 16 15.67 11.76 5.61
N ALA A 17 16.72 11.04 5.21
CA ALA A 17 17.88 11.62 4.55
C ALA A 17 17.47 12.39 3.28
N ARG A 18 16.56 11.81 2.47
CA ARG A 18 15.96 12.48 1.32
C ARG A 18 15.21 13.75 1.71
N LEU A 19 14.33 13.68 2.71
CA LEU A 19 13.57 14.85 3.17
C LEU A 19 14.47 15.99 3.67
N LEU A 20 15.55 15.67 4.38
CA LEU A 20 16.52 16.67 4.84
C LEU A 20 17.30 17.27 3.67
N LYS A 21 17.69 16.45 2.69
CA LYS A 21 18.32 16.94 1.45
C LYS A 21 17.38 17.90 0.71
N ASP A 22 16.11 17.53 0.55
CA ASP A 22 15.09 18.37 -0.08
C ASP A 22 14.83 19.67 0.72
N ALA A 23 15.01 19.65 2.05
CA ALA A 23 14.96 20.83 2.91
C ALA A 23 16.25 21.68 2.89
N GLY A 24 17.26 21.33 2.09
CA GLY A 24 18.49 22.11 1.92
C GLY A 24 19.62 21.76 2.90
N HIS A 25 19.55 20.62 3.60
CA HIS A 25 20.65 20.14 4.44
C HIS A 25 21.72 19.41 3.61
N ASP A 26 22.97 19.42 4.07
CA ASP A 26 24.06 18.59 3.52
C ASP A 26 24.03 17.24 4.21
N VAL A 27 23.63 16.20 3.47
CA VAL A 27 23.36 14.87 4.02
C VAL A 27 24.31 13.87 3.41
N ARG A 28 24.96 13.07 4.25
CA ARG A 28 25.75 11.90 3.88
C ARG A 28 25.42 10.74 4.80
N GLY A 29 25.86 9.54 4.47
CA GLY A 29 25.75 8.44 5.41
C GLY A 29 26.67 7.27 5.11
N SER A 30 26.62 6.28 5.96
CA SER A 30 27.38 5.04 5.86
C SER A 30 26.42 3.84 5.80
N ASP A 31 26.80 2.79 5.07
CA ASP A 31 26.14 1.49 5.14
C ASP A 31 27.11 0.38 4.72
N THR A 32 26.87 -0.86 5.15
CA THR A 32 27.68 -2.01 4.71
C THR A 32 27.41 -2.34 3.26
N ALA A 33 26.15 -2.22 2.83
CA ALA A 33 25.75 -2.41 1.45
C ALA A 33 24.48 -1.63 1.14
N VAL A 34 24.38 -1.14 -0.09
CA VAL A 34 23.22 -0.39 -0.57
C VAL A 34 22.72 -1.04 -1.85
N TYR A 35 21.47 -1.49 -1.84
CA TYR A 35 20.85 -2.17 -2.97
C TYR A 35 19.59 -1.41 -3.44
N PRO A 36 19.17 -1.60 -4.71
CA PRO A 36 17.89 -1.07 -5.17
C PRO A 36 16.73 -1.55 -4.28
N PRO A 37 15.70 -0.73 -4.04
CA PRO A 37 15.50 0.60 -4.62
C PRO A 37 16.25 1.72 -3.88
N MET A 38 16.82 1.46 -2.69
CA MET A 38 17.38 2.52 -1.86
C MET A 38 18.65 3.13 -2.47
N SER A 39 19.50 2.33 -3.11
CA SER A 39 20.69 2.84 -3.81
C SER A 39 20.32 3.86 -4.88
N GLU A 40 19.29 3.56 -5.68
CA GLU A 40 18.79 4.46 -6.71
C GLU A 40 18.15 5.72 -6.10
N GLN A 41 17.42 5.58 -5.00
CA GLN A 41 16.80 6.72 -4.32
C GLN A 41 17.84 7.70 -3.77
N LEU A 42 18.88 7.19 -3.10
CA LEU A 42 19.96 8.02 -2.55
C LEU A 42 20.81 8.64 -3.67
N ALA A 43 21.07 7.89 -4.76
CA ALA A 43 21.79 8.40 -5.92
C ALA A 43 21.01 9.52 -6.64
N ARG A 44 19.71 9.34 -6.89
CA ARG A 44 18.81 10.37 -7.45
C ARG A 44 18.67 11.59 -6.53
N ALA A 45 18.96 11.44 -5.25
CA ALA A 45 19.00 12.54 -4.29
C ALA A 45 20.37 13.21 -4.18
N GLU A 46 21.38 12.70 -4.88
CA GLU A 46 22.76 13.16 -4.78
C GLU A 46 23.23 13.16 -3.31
N ILE A 47 22.90 12.08 -2.59
CA ILE A 47 23.33 11.84 -1.20
C ILE A 47 24.55 10.91 -1.24
N PRO A 48 25.75 11.38 -0.86
CA PRO A 48 26.93 10.53 -0.79
C PRO A 48 26.79 9.44 0.28
N VAL A 49 27.09 8.20 -0.12
CA VAL A 49 27.13 7.04 0.79
C VAL A 49 28.54 6.48 0.87
N MET A 50 29.03 6.30 2.09
CA MET A 50 30.30 5.65 2.41
C MET A 50 30.04 4.16 2.64
N LEU A 51 30.81 3.30 1.98
CA LEU A 51 30.68 1.85 2.15
C LEU A 51 31.48 1.37 3.36
N GLY A 52 30.83 0.59 4.21
CA GLY A 52 31.36 0.12 5.48
C GLY A 52 31.32 1.18 6.57
N PHE A 53 31.43 0.72 7.81
CA PHE A 53 31.41 1.57 8.99
C PHE A 53 32.83 1.87 9.47
N SER A 54 33.18 3.14 9.57
CA SER A 54 34.54 3.58 9.93
C SER A 54 34.53 4.93 10.62
N PRO A 55 35.39 5.16 11.64
CA PRO A 55 35.58 6.49 12.22
C PRO A 55 35.93 7.57 11.17
N ALA A 56 36.60 7.19 10.08
CA ALA A 56 36.95 8.09 8.99
C ALA A 56 35.72 8.67 8.25
N ASN A 57 34.56 8.02 8.34
CA ASN A 57 33.31 8.49 7.72
C ASN A 57 32.82 9.82 8.35
N LEU A 58 33.34 10.20 9.53
CA LEU A 58 33.06 11.49 10.17
C LEU A 58 34.12 12.57 9.88
N ALA A 59 35.12 12.31 9.02
CA ALA A 59 36.20 13.27 8.70
C ALA A 59 35.71 14.58 8.07
N TRP A 60 34.53 14.57 7.44
CA TRP A 60 33.92 15.75 6.84
C TRP A 60 33.24 16.70 7.86
N ALA A 61 33.34 16.38 9.14
CA ALA A 61 32.85 17.15 10.29
C ALA A 61 31.34 17.48 10.19
N PRO A 62 30.45 16.48 10.32
CA PRO A 62 29.02 16.72 10.40
C PRO A 62 28.65 17.48 11.67
N ASP A 63 27.54 18.22 11.63
CA ASP A 63 26.97 18.91 12.79
C ASP A 63 26.23 17.94 13.73
N ALA A 64 25.75 16.81 13.19
CA ALA A 64 25.06 15.76 13.95
C ALA A 64 25.19 14.37 13.29
N VAL A 65 25.13 13.32 14.10
CA VAL A 65 25.15 11.92 13.66
C VAL A 65 23.82 11.25 14.01
N VAL A 66 23.13 10.72 13.00
CA VAL A 66 21.82 10.09 13.13
C VAL A 66 21.97 8.60 13.37
N VAL A 67 21.39 8.14 14.46
CA VAL A 67 21.45 6.75 14.93
C VAL A 67 20.05 6.15 14.90
N GLY A 68 19.91 5.02 14.20
CA GLY A 68 18.68 4.22 14.18
C GLY A 68 18.64 3.16 15.29
N ASN A 69 17.48 2.54 15.48
CA ASN A 69 17.22 1.51 16.50
C ASN A 69 18.07 0.24 16.36
N VAL A 70 18.56 -0.06 15.15
CA VAL A 70 19.42 -1.23 14.88
C VAL A 70 20.90 -0.99 15.20
N CYS A 71 21.30 0.25 15.48
CA CYS A 71 22.67 0.62 15.76
C CYS A 71 22.98 0.52 17.28
N SER A 72 24.12 -0.06 17.63
CA SER A 72 24.55 -0.22 19.02
C SER A 72 25.49 0.91 19.48
N LYS A 73 25.67 1.03 20.80
CA LYS A 73 26.59 2.01 21.42
C LYS A 73 28.07 1.80 21.04
N ASP A 74 28.43 0.57 20.68
CA ASP A 74 29.80 0.17 20.36
C ASP A 74 30.11 0.33 18.85
N HIS A 75 29.17 0.87 18.08
CA HIS A 75 29.35 1.13 16.67
C HIS A 75 30.51 2.11 16.43
N PRO A 76 31.43 1.85 15.47
CA PRO A 76 32.67 2.64 15.33
C PRO A 76 32.42 4.13 15.10
N GLU A 77 31.39 4.49 14.33
CA GLU A 77 31.01 5.89 14.10
C GLU A 77 30.31 6.53 15.30
N VAL A 78 29.63 5.75 16.15
CA VAL A 78 29.03 6.27 17.39
C VAL A 78 30.13 6.60 18.40
N VAL A 79 31.10 5.69 18.55
CA VAL A 79 32.27 5.90 19.42
C VAL A 79 33.06 7.12 18.96
N GLU A 80 33.31 7.26 17.66
CA GLU A 80 34.03 8.41 17.11
C GLU A 80 33.25 9.72 17.28
N ALA A 81 31.93 9.72 17.08
CA ALA A 81 31.09 10.87 17.33
C ALA A 81 31.23 11.34 18.79
N GLY A 82 31.20 10.40 19.74
CA GLY A 82 31.44 10.68 21.15
C GLY A 82 32.84 11.25 21.42
N ALA A 83 33.89 10.68 20.82
CA ALA A 83 35.26 11.16 20.96
C ALA A 83 35.47 12.59 20.44
N ARG A 84 34.69 12.99 19.43
CA ARG A 84 34.71 14.34 18.84
C ARG A 84 33.69 15.30 19.43
N GLY A 85 32.86 14.86 20.37
CA GLY A 85 31.78 15.67 20.93
C GLY A 85 30.67 16.02 19.93
N LEU A 86 30.48 15.20 18.89
CA LEU A 86 29.41 15.38 17.91
C LEU A 86 28.08 14.91 18.51
N PRO A 87 26.99 15.67 18.38
CA PRO A 87 25.71 15.28 18.94
C PRO A 87 25.14 14.08 18.20
N LEU A 88 24.69 13.09 18.97
CA LEU A 88 23.89 11.98 18.48
C LEU A 88 22.43 12.41 18.46
N GLU A 89 21.79 12.26 17.30
CA GLU A 89 20.36 12.48 17.14
C GLU A 89 19.71 11.14 16.77
N SER A 90 18.53 10.88 17.31
CA SER A 90 17.73 9.77 16.82
C SER A 90 16.96 10.17 15.56
N PHE A 91 16.54 9.17 14.78
CA PHE A 91 15.68 9.37 13.62
C PHE A 91 14.46 10.30 13.88
N PRO A 92 13.58 9.98 14.85
CA PRO A 92 12.38 10.79 15.08
C PRO A 92 12.71 12.14 15.76
N SER A 93 13.77 12.23 16.56
CA SER A 93 14.24 13.51 17.14
C SER A 93 14.67 14.48 16.05
N LEU A 94 15.52 14.03 15.11
CA LEU A 94 16.00 14.90 14.05
C LEU A 94 14.86 15.33 13.12
N LEU A 95 13.95 14.42 12.77
CA LEU A 95 12.75 14.76 12.01
C LEU A 95 11.96 15.86 12.72
N ALA A 96 11.67 15.68 14.01
CA ALA A 96 10.90 16.63 14.79
C ALA A 96 11.57 18.01 14.87
N LYS A 97 12.90 18.04 15.03
CA LYS A 97 13.68 19.27 15.15
C LYS A 97 13.86 20.00 13.83
N ALA A 98 14.13 19.29 12.74
CA ALA A 98 14.49 19.88 11.46
C ALA A 98 13.30 20.13 10.54
N LEU A 99 12.25 19.29 10.62
CA LEU A 99 11.19 19.27 9.61
C LEU A 99 9.80 19.63 10.12
N LEU A 100 9.52 19.57 11.43
CA LEU A 100 8.19 19.91 11.96
C LEU A 100 7.98 21.38 12.36
N PRO A 101 8.99 22.22 12.66
CA PRO A 101 8.74 23.61 13.01
C PRO A 101 7.93 24.35 11.93
N GLY A 102 6.88 25.06 12.35
CA GLY A 102 6.01 25.83 11.46
C GLY A 102 4.98 25.00 10.66
N ARG A 103 4.96 23.67 10.85
CA ARG A 103 4.04 22.76 10.16
C ARG A 103 3.01 22.15 11.12
N ASP A 104 1.89 21.73 10.55
CA ASP A 104 0.83 21.03 11.25
C ASP A 104 1.14 19.52 11.21
N SER A 105 1.66 18.98 12.32
CA SER A 105 2.03 17.57 12.43
C SER A 105 0.78 16.69 12.58
N LEU A 106 0.56 15.78 11.64
CA LEU A 106 -0.58 14.86 11.57
C LEU A 106 -0.08 13.44 11.76
N VAL A 107 -0.30 12.87 12.94
CA VAL A 107 0.30 11.58 13.32
C VAL A 107 -0.76 10.48 13.35
N ILE A 108 -0.53 9.42 12.58
CA ILE A 108 -1.44 8.28 12.49
C ILE A 108 -0.81 7.10 13.25
N ALA A 109 -1.41 6.74 14.38
CA ALA A 109 -0.92 5.69 15.27
C ALA A 109 -1.97 4.59 15.49
N GLY A 110 -1.53 3.48 16.08
CA GLY A 110 -2.34 2.31 16.40
C GLY A 110 -1.69 1.01 15.91
N THR A 111 -2.13 -0.14 16.40
CA THR A 111 -1.45 -1.42 16.11
C THR A 111 -1.56 -1.80 14.63
N HIS A 112 -2.70 -1.51 13.99
CA HIS A 112 -2.96 -1.86 12.58
C HIS A 112 -3.48 -0.67 11.78
N GLY A 113 -3.37 -0.73 10.44
CA GLY A 113 -3.95 0.28 9.55
C GLY A 113 -3.21 1.62 9.45
N LYS A 114 -2.09 1.80 10.17
CA LYS A 114 -1.29 3.04 10.17
C LYS A 114 -0.87 3.47 8.76
N THR A 115 -0.14 2.60 8.05
CA THR A 115 0.39 2.88 6.72
C THR A 115 -0.71 3.21 5.70
N THR A 116 -1.82 2.46 5.71
CA THR A 116 -2.93 2.71 4.78
C THR A 116 -3.61 4.03 5.09
N THR A 117 -3.85 4.33 6.37
CA THR A 117 -4.52 5.56 6.80
C THR A 117 -3.66 6.79 6.58
N SER A 118 -2.35 6.75 6.86
CA SER A 118 -1.42 7.85 6.56
C SER A 118 -1.32 8.11 5.05
N SER A 119 -1.30 7.05 4.23
CA SER A 119 -1.33 7.15 2.77
C SER A 119 -2.61 7.80 2.26
N LEU A 120 -3.77 7.42 2.83
CA LEU A 120 -5.05 8.03 2.52
C LEU A 120 -5.06 9.52 2.91
N VAL A 121 -4.64 9.88 4.13
CA VAL A 121 -4.58 11.28 4.56
C VAL A 121 -3.72 12.12 3.60
N ALA A 122 -2.51 11.64 3.27
CA ALA A 122 -1.63 12.34 2.33
C ALA A 122 -2.28 12.50 0.94
N TRP A 123 -2.96 11.45 0.43
CA TRP A 123 -3.62 11.51 -0.87
C TRP A 123 -4.85 12.43 -0.88
N LEU A 124 -5.64 12.44 0.19
CA LEU A 124 -6.81 13.32 0.29
C LEU A 124 -6.41 14.79 0.36
N LEU A 125 -5.34 15.11 1.10
CA LEU A 125 -4.78 16.46 1.15
C LEU A 125 -4.19 16.87 -0.20
N GLU A 126 -3.49 15.97 -0.90
CA GLU A 126 -3.00 16.21 -2.27
C GLU A 126 -4.17 16.48 -3.23
N SER A 127 -5.21 15.65 -3.17
CA SER A 127 -6.41 15.78 -4.02
C SER A 127 -7.17 17.08 -3.78
N ALA A 128 -6.99 17.69 -2.61
CA ALA A 128 -7.50 19.00 -2.24
C ALA A 128 -6.56 20.16 -2.59
N GLY A 129 -5.40 19.90 -3.20
CA GLY A 129 -4.41 20.91 -3.57
C GLY A 129 -3.60 21.45 -2.39
N LEU A 130 -3.64 20.79 -1.22
CA LEU A 130 -2.98 21.25 0.00
C LEU A 130 -1.49 20.86 0.08
N GLN A 131 -0.98 20.09 -0.89
CA GLN A 131 0.44 19.78 -1.09
C GLN A 131 1.17 19.32 0.20
N PRO A 132 0.72 18.24 0.86
CA PRO A 132 1.25 17.82 2.15
C PRO A 132 2.69 17.33 2.04
N SER A 133 3.47 17.56 3.10
CA SER A 133 4.65 16.75 3.38
C SER A 133 4.24 15.42 3.99
N PHE A 134 5.00 14.35 3.74
CA PHE A 134 4.75 13.08 4.40
C PHE A 134 6.00 12.21 4.54
N LEU A 135 5.96 11.33 5.53
CA LEU A 135 6.88 10.22 5.73
C LEU A 135 6.06 9.02 6.20
N ILE A 136 5.95 8.01 5.33
CA ILE A 136 5.08 6.84 5.50
C ILE A 136 5.94 5.58 5.39
N GLY A 137 5.68 4.56 6.22
CA GLY A 137 6.49 3.34 6.25
C GLY A 137 6.33 2.45 5.01
N GLY A 138 5.32 2.71 4.18
CA GLY A 138 5.06 2.04 2.91
C GLY A 138 5.09 3.00 1.73
N VAL A 139 4.81 2.48 0.54
CA VAL A 139 4.81 3.26 -0.71
C VAL A 139 3.36 3.41 -1.21
N PRO A 140 2.71 4.57 -1.01
CA PRO A 140 1.42 4.86 -1.62
C PRO A 140 1.55 4.79 -3.15
N LEU A 141 0.69 4.01 -3.81
CA LEU A 141 0.78 3.77 -5.25
C LEU A 141 0.53 5.04 -6.07
N ASN A 142 -0.27 5.98 -5.55
CA ASN A 142 -0.53 7.26 -6.19
C ASN A 142 0.71 8.19 -6.25
N PHE A 143 1.66 8.05 -5.31
CA PHE A 143 2.88 8.86 -5.27
C PHE A 143 4.12 8.12 -5.80
N GLY A 144 4.14 6.79 -5.68
CA GLY A 144 5.31 5.97 -6.04
C GLY A 144 6.50 6.07 -5.09
N LEU A 145 6.37 6.83 -3.99
CA LEU A 145 7.41 7.10 -3.01
C LEU A 145 6.82 7.22 -1.60
N GLY A 146 7.59 6.81 -0.59
CA GLY A 146 7.16 6.81 0.82
C GLY A 146 7.39 8.12 1.58
N ALA A 147 8.12 9.07 0.99
CA ALA A 147 8.40 10.36 1.62
C ALA A 147 8.52 11.50 0.63
N ARG A 148 7.87 12.63 0.91
CA ARG A 148 7.90 13.84 0.09
C ARG A 148 7.86 15.09 0.97
N LEU A 149 8.70 16.06 0.66
CA LEU A 149 8.62 17.39 1.27
C LEU A 149 7.70 18.27 0.42
N GLY A 150 6.48 18.48 0.89
CA GLY A 150 5.48 19.33 0.24
C GLY A 150 5.61 20.81 0.64
N GLN A 151 4.89 21.67 -0.08
CA GLN A 151 4.84 23.12 0.17
C GLN A 151 3.74 23.53 1.15
N GLY A 152 2.81 22.63 1.46
CA GLY A 152 1.73 22.87 2.40
C GLY A 152 2.17 22.84 3.87
N ARG A 153 1.24 23.24 4.75
CA ARG A 153 1.45 23.22 6.20
C ARG A 153 1.43 21.80 6.79
N ALA A 154 0.61 20.91 6.24
CA ALA A 154 0.42 19.58 6.78
C ALA A 154 1.67 18.70 6.61
N PHE A 155 2.06 18.00 7.67
CA PHE A 155 3.07 16.95 7.65
C PHE A 155 2.47 15.64 8.16
N VAL A 156 2.24 14.69 7.26
CA VAL A 156 1.64 13.38 7.58
C VAL A 156 2.73 12.39 8.00
N LEU A 157 2.59 11.83 9.21
CA LEU A 157 3.55 10.92 9.81
C LEU A 157 2.88 9.62 10.25
N GLU A 158 3.56 8.51 10.00
CA GLU A 158 3.21 7.23 10.62
C GLU A 158 3.76 7.17 12.05
N GLY A 159 2.87 7.02 13.03
CA GLY A 159 3.18 6.90 14.44
C GLY A 159 3.61 5.48 14.81
N ASP A 160 4.91 5.22 14.67
CA ASP A 160 5.55 3.93 14.96
C ASP A 160 5.85 3.78 16.47
N GLU A 161 5.36 2.68 17.04
CA GLU A 161 5.48 2.26 18.44
C GLU A 161 6.85 1.67 18.79
N TYR A 162 7.68 1.32 17.80
CA TYR A 162 9.02 0.82 18.04
C TYR A 162 9.94 1.83 18.72
N ASP A 163 10.90 1.29 19.50
CA ASP A 163 12.02 2.04 20.08
C ASP A 163 12.76 2.87 19.04
N THR A 164 13.35 3.96 19.54
CA THR A 164 13.97 5.00 18.73
C THR A 164 15.45 4.75 18.46
N ALA A 165 16.27 4.57 19.50
CA ALA A 165 17.72 4.34 19.43
C ALA A 165 18.22 3.62 20.69
N PHE A 166 19.50 3.22 20.74
CA PHE A 166 20.03 2.57 21.95
C PHE A 166 20.00 3.47 23.19
N PHE A 167 20.08 4.79 23.01
CA PHE A 167 20.02 5.81 24.07
C PHE A 167 18.62 6.39 24.29
N ASP A 168 17.64 5.96 23.49
CA ASP A 168 16.26 6.43 23.53
C ASP A 168 15.31 5.27 23.25
N LYS A 169 14.83 4.68 24.35
CA LYS A 169 13.93 3.52 24.34
C LYS A 169 12.45 3.92 24.27
N GLY A 170 12.15 5.19 24.05
CA GLY A 170 10.79 5.63 23.79
C GLY A 170 10.34 5.28 22.37
N SER A 171 9.03 5.07 22.21
CA SER A 171 8.40 4.93 20.90
C SER A 171 8.61 6.17 20.03
N LYS A 172 8.89 5.99 18.73
CA LYS A 172 9.21 7.09 17.81
C LYS A 172 8.14 8.17 17.75
N PHE A 173 6.86 7.80 17.86
CA PHE A 173 5.76 8.77 17.83
C PHE A 173 5.81 9.81 18.95
N LEU A 174 6.56 9.57 20.03
CA LEU A 174 6.66 10.50 21.16
C LEU A 174 7.39 11.80 20.80
N HIS A 175 8.12 11.81 19.67
CA HIS A 175 8.84 12.99 19.19
C HIS A 175 8.02 13.84 18.24
N TYR A 176 6.95 13.31 17.64
CA TYR A 176 6.30 13.92 16.48
C TYR A 176 5.36 15.09 16.79
N ARG A 177 5.13 15.42 18.08
CA ARG A 177 4.38 16.61 18.52
C ARG A 177 3.09 16.85 17.71
N PRO A 178 2.14 15.88 17.71
CA PRO A 178 0.95 15.95 16.87
C PRO A 178 0.12 17.19 17.18
N LYS A 179 -0.26 17.95 16.15
CA LYS A 179 -1.38 18.90 16.23
C LYS A 179 -2.71 18.15 16.15
N ARG A 180 -2.76 17.14 15.27
CA ARG A 180 -3.87 16.20 15.17
C ARG A 180 -3.35 14.78 15.10
N ALA A 181 -4.11 13.85 15.68
CA ALA A 181 -3.74 12.44 15.71
C ALA A 181 -4.90 11.55 15.29
N ILE A 182 -4.59 10.41 14.66
CA ILE A 182 -5.51 9.29 14.51
C ILE A 182 -5.03 8.14 15.40
N LEU A 183 -5.96 7.50 16.11
CA LEU A 183 -5.74 6.22 16.79
C LEU A 183 -6.68 5.16 16.19
N THR A 184 -6.12 4.26 15.38
CA THR A 184 -6.88 3.28 14.59
C THR A 184 -7.36 2.08 15.42
N GLY A 185 -6.57 1.68 16.42
CA GLY A 185 -6.85 0.56 17.32
C GLY A 185 -5.62 0.21 18.17
N VAL A 186 -5.83 -0.52 19.26
CA VAL A 186 -4.76 -0.90 20.20
C VAL A 186 -4.90 -2.37 20.60
N GLU A 187 -3.91 -3.16 20.20
CA GLU A 187 -3.80 -4.58 20.48
C GLU A 187 -2.37 -4.93 20.94
N TYR A 188 -2.22 -6.08 21.58
CA TYR A 188 -0.90 -6.58 21.96
C TYR A 188 -0.16 -7.08 20.73
N ASP A 189 0.89 -6.36 20.34
CA ASP A 189 1.81 -6.68 19.26
C ASP A 189 3.22 -6.29 19.69
N HIS A 190 4.22 -6.59 18.86
CA HIS A 190 5.62 -6.25 19.14
C HIS A 190 6.10 -6.81 20.49
N ALA A 191 5.84 -8.10 20.71
CA ALA A 191 6.24 -8.85 21.91
C ALA A 191 7.77 -8.90 22.14
N ASP A 192 8.56 -8.35 21.21
CA ASP A 192 9.99 -8.13 21.34
C ASP A 192 10.35 -6.87 22.15
N ILE A 193 9.45 -5.88 22.25
CA ILE A 193 9.66 -4.62 22.98
C ILE A 193 8.61 -4.35 24.07
N PHE A 194 7.40 -4.89 23.94
CA PHE A 194 6.36 -4.77 24.96
C PHE A 194 6.17 -6.12 25.66
N ALA A 195 6.18 -6.11 26.99
CA ALA A 195 5.96 -7.33 27.78
C ALA A 195 4.49 -7.78 27.79
N ASP A 196 3.56 -6.82 27.71
CA ASP A 196 2.13 -7.04 27.80
C ASP A 196 1.34 -5.87 27.18
N LEU A 197 0.01 -6.02 27.15
CA LEU A 197 -0.91 -5.01 26.64
C LEU A 197 -0.91 -3.71 27.47
N GLU A 198 -0.60 -3.74 28.78
CA GLU A 198 -0.56 -2.52 29.60
C GLU A 198 0.59 -1.61 29.21
N GLN A 199 1.76 -2.16 28.85
CA GLN A 199 2.86 -1.35 28.32
C GLN A 199 2.48 -0.70 26.99
N VAL A 200 1.77 -1.42 26.11
CA VAL A 200 1.23 -0.86 24.86
C VAL A 200 0.25 0.28 25.17
N ARG A 201 -0.71 0.06 26.08
CA ARG A 201 -1.66 1.09 26.55
C ARG A 201 -0.93 2.31 27.10
N ALA A 202 0.12 2.12 27.91
CA ALA A 202 0.89 3.22 28.49
C ALA A 202 1.59 4.07 27.41
N ALA A 203 2.18 3.43 26.40
CA ALA A 203 2.81 4.13 25.28
C ALA A 203 1.79 4.98 24.50
N PHE A 204 0.61 4.44 24.20
CA PHE A 204 -0.45 5.19 23.52
C PHE A 204 -1.10 6.27 24.39
N ARG A 205 -1.22 6.09 25.72
CA ARG A 205 -1.64 7.16 26.64
C ARG A 205 -0.64 8.32 26.61
N ALA A 206 0.66 8.02 26.60
CA ALA A 206 1.69 9.04 26.48
C ALA A 206 1.60 9.77 25.13
N PHE A 207 1.36 9.06 24.02
CA PHE A 207 1.11 9.66 22.71
C PHE A 207 -0.09 10.62 22.70
N VAL A 208 -1.24 10.17 23.20
CA VAL A 208 -2.47 10.98 23.25
C VAL A 208 -2.27 12.25 24.09
N ALA A 209 -1.49 12.17 25.17
CA ALA A 209 -1.17 13.32 26.01
C ALA A 209 -0.30 14.39 25.31
N LEU A 210 0.35 14.08 24.18
CA LEU A 210 1.12 15.04 23.38
C LEU A 210 0.25 15.94 22.50
N VAL A 211 -1.00 15.54 22.24
CA VAL A 211 -1.92 16.35 21.43
C VAL A 211 -2.34 17.59 22.25
N PRO A 212 -2.13 18.82 21.74
CA PRO A 212 -2.43 20.03 22.49
C PRO A 212 -3.93 20.23 22.67
N GLU A 213 -4.35 21.05 23.64
CA GLU A 213 -5.77 21.29 23.95
C GLU A 213 -6.56 21.86 22.77
N ASP A 214 -5.92 22.67 21.91
CA ASP A 214 -6.47 23.21 20.66
C ASP A 214 -6.33 22.24 19.45
N GLY A 215 -5.78 21.04 19.69
CA GLY A 215 -5.64 19.96 18.74
C GLY A 215 -6.87 19.05 18.66
N GLU A 216 -6.71 17.93 17.96
CA GLU A 216 -7.79 16.94 17.77
C GLU A 216 -7.26 15.51 17.73
N LEU A 217 -7.92 14.61 18.47
CA LEU A 217 -7.74 13.17 18.41
C LEU A 217 -8.93 12.53 17.68
N ILE A 218 -8.65 11.82 16.59
CA ILE A 218 -9.63 11.04 15.83
C ILE A 218 -9.47 9.57 16.23
N VAL A 219 -10.53 8.94 16.73
CA VAL A 219 -10.43 7.59 17.33
C VAL A 219 -11.50 6.64 16.81
N ASN A 220 -11.08 5.38 16.59
CA ASN A 220 -11.99 4.31 16.20
C ASN A 220 -12.95 3.95 17.35
N ALA A 221 -14.25 4.17 17.15
CA ALA A 221 -15.27 3.86 18.14
C ALA A 221 -15.64 2.36 18.20
N GLU A 222 -15.07 1.53 17.34
CA GLU A 222 -15.23 0.07 17.39
C GLU A 222 -14.13 -0.61 18.23
N ASP A 223 -13.09 0.13 18.61
CA ASP A 223 -11.98 -0.39 19.41
C ASP A 223 -12.08 0.14 20.85
N SER A 224 -12.36 -0.76 21.80
CA SER A 224 -12.54 -0.41 23.20
C SER A 224 -11.25 0.08 23.87
N GLU A 225 -10.10 -0.41 23.43
CA GLU A 225 -8.79 -0.01 23.98
C GLU A 225 -8.45 1.41 23.55
N ALA A 226 -8.61 1.71 22.27
CA ALA A 226 -8.43 3.04 21.71
C ALA A 226 -9.39 4.05 22.36
N LEU A 227 -10.66 3.70 22.55
CA LEU A 227 -11.63 4.53 23.28
C LEU A 227 -11.23 4.75 24.74
N GLY A 228 -10.80 3.70 25.44
CA GLY A 228 -10.34 3.79 26.82
C GLY A 228 -9.13 4.71 27.00
N ILE A 229 -8.20 4.68 26.04
CA ILE A 229 -7.05 5.59 25.99
C ILE A 229 -7.49 7.03 25.66
N ALA A 230 -8.38 7.19 24.68
CA ALA A 230 -8.88 8.50 24.25
C ALA A 230 -9.68 9.24 25.36
N ALA A 231 -10.25 8.52 26.33
CA ALA A 231 -10.93 9.14 27.47
C ALA A 231 -10.01 10.03 28.34
N GLY A 232 -8.69 9.83 28.27
CA GLY A 232 -7.71 10.68 28.95
C GLY A 232 -7.21 11.88 28.12
N ALA A 233 -7.70 12.06 26.89
CA ALA A 233 -7.29 13.17 26.02
C ALA A 233 -7.77 14.52 26.58
N ARG A 234 -6.91 15.54 26.49
CA ARG A 234 -7.25 16.94 26.86
C ARG A 234 -7.75 17.78 25.68
N CYS A 235 -7.55 17.26 24.48
CA CYS A 235 -7.96 17.88 23.23
C CYS A 235 -9.37 17.45 22.83
N ARG A 236 -9.87 18.00 21.73
CA ARG A 236 -11.12 17.52 21.14
C ARG A 236 -10.97 16.07 20.68
N VAL A 237 -11.90 15.21 21.06
CA VAL A 237 -12.01 13.84 20.55
C VAL A 237 -13.14 13.77 19.52
N THR A 238 -12.82 13.24 18.33
CA THR A 238 -13.77 12.96 17.26
C THR A 238 -13.77 11.45 17.00
N THR A 239 -14.92 10.80 17.19
CA THR A 239 -15.05 9.35 17.06
C THR A 239 -15.49 8.93 15.66
N TYR A 240 -15.03 7.78 15.15
CA TYR A 240 -15.51 7.24 13.87
C TYR A 240 -15.96 5.77 13.96
N ARG A 241 -16.93 5.38 13.14
CA ARG A 241 -17.43 4.00 13.09
C ARG A 241 -17.95 3.61 11.70
N VAL A 242 -17.71 2.37 11.28
CA VAL A 242 -18.34 1.81 10.08
C VAL A 242 -19.59 1.05 10.49
N LEU A 243 -20.70 1.31 9.80
CA LEU A 243 -22.00 0.69 10.06
C LEU A 243 -22.39 -0.26 8.92
N PRO A 244 -23.10 -1.37 9.22
CA PRO A 244 -23.70 -2.22 8.20
C PRO A 244 -24.87 -1.50 7.51
N GLU A 245 -25.25 -1.98 6.33
CA GLU A 245 -26.14 -1.27 5.39
C GLU A 245 -27.48 -0.77 5.96
N HIS A 246 -28.08 -1.54 6.87
CA HIS A 246 -29.39 -1.26 7.45
C HIS A 246 -29.34 -0.73 8.89
N ALA A 247 -28.16 -0.36 9.39
CA ALA A 247 -28.04 0.24 10.72
C ALA A 247 -28.50 1.70 10.73
N ARG A 248 -28.95 2.14 11.91
CA ARG A 248 -29.17 3.57 12.17
C ARG A 248 -27.84 4.30 12.22
N PRO A 249 -27.70 5.50 11.63
CA PRO A 249 -26.46 6.27 11.62
C PRO A 249 -26.23 6.95 12.99
N GLU A 250 -25.87 6.16 13.99
CA GLU A 250 -25.60 6.61 15.36
C GLU A 250 -24.37 5.91 15.97
N GLY A 251 -23.89 6.43 17.10
CA GLY A 251 -22.84 5.80 17.91
C GLY A 251 -21.40 6.27 17.63
N ALA A 252 -21.20 7.30 16.79
CA ALA A 252 -19.94 8.03 16.64
C ALA A 252 -20.18 9.41 15.97
N ASP A 253 -19.19 10.31 16.00
CA ASP A 253 -19.26 11.62 15.32
C ASP A 253 -19.22 11.49 13.79
N VAL A 254 -18.43 10.55 13.28
CA VAL A 254 -18.22 10.32 11.86
C VAL A 254 -18.59 8.88 11.54
N LEU A 255 -19.48 8.68 10.59
CA LEU A 255 -20.05 7.36 10.29
C LEU A 255 -19.91 7.05 8.81
N ALA A 256 -19.56 5.80 8.51
CA ALA A 256 -19.66 5.23 7.17
C ALA A 256 -20.78 4.20 7.15
N LEU A 257 -21.91 4.53 6.53
CA LEU A 257 -23.02 3.61 6.35
C LEU A 257 -22.84 2.86 5.05
N GLN A 258 -22.52 1.56 5.13
CA GLN A 258 -22.33 0.73 3.94
C GLN A 258 -23.57 0.78 3.03
N ARG A 259 -23.35 0.71 1.73
CA ARG A 259 -24.40 0.61 0.72
C ARG A 259 -24.12 -0.60 -0.15
N PRO A 260 -25.12 -1.08 -0.91
CA PRO A 260 -24.87 -2.07 -1.95
C PRO A 260 -23.72 -1.59 -2.82
N ARG A 261 -22.85 -2.52 -3.21
CA ARG A 261 -21.75 -2.19 -4.12
C ARG A 261 -22.32 -1.53 -5.37
N SER A 262 -21.64 -0.51 -5.86
CA SER A 262 -22.01 0.08 -7.14
C SER A 262 -21.92 -0.99 -8.22
N PRO A 263 -22.64 -0.82 -9.34
CA PRO A 263 -22.28 -1.53 -10.57
C PRO A 263 -20.76 -1.44 -10.79
N GLY A 264 -20.12 -2.56 -11.10
CA GLY A 264 -18.66 -2.72 -11.19
C GLY A 264 -17.91 -2.88 -9.85
N GLY A 265 -18.58 -3.28 -8.76
CA GLY A 265 -17.89 -3.97 -7.66
C GLY A 265 -17.10 -3.13 -6.65
N ARG A 266 -17.14 -1.79 -6.75
CA ARG A 266 -16.54 -0.90 -5.75
C ARG A 266 -17.35 -0.90 -4.46
N ASN A 267 -16.65 -0.77 -3.33
CA ASN A 267 -17.33 -0.53 -2.05
C ASN A 267 -17.91 0.88 -2.05
N THR A 268 -19.21 0.97 -1.81
CA THR A 268 -19.98 2.23 -1.76
C THR A 268 -20.52 2.42 -0.35
N PHE A 269 -20.46 3.65 0.15
CA PHE A 269 -20.90 3.98 1.50
C PHE A 269 -21.32 5.45 1.55
N GLU A 270 -22.24 5.76 2.45
CA GLU A 270 -22.62 7.13 2.79
C GLU A 270 -21.78 7.60 3.97
N VAL A 271 -21.23 8.81 3.89
CA VAL A 271 -20.53 9.43 5.02
C VAL A 271 -21.48 10.38 5.74
N VAL A 272 -21.65 10.20 7.05
CA VAL A 272 -22.46 11.07 7.90
C VAL A 272 -21.56 11.67 8.98
N VAL A 273 -21.62 12.99 9.15
CA VAL A 273 -20.87 13.71 10.18
C VAL A 273 -21.86 14.41 11.10
N ARG A 274 -21.93 13.99 12.36
CA ARG A 274 -22.79 14.58 13.41
C ARG A 274 -24.26 14.72 12.97
N GLY A 275 -24.77 13.69 12.29
CA GLY A 275 -26.13 13.63 11.76
C GLY A 275 -26.34 14.25 10.39
N GLU A 276 -25.36 14.97 9.84
CA GLU A 276 -25.43 15.54 8.49
C GLU A 276 -24.80 14.59 7.46
N SER A 277 -25.56 14.27 6.41
CA SER A 277 -25.04 13.46 5.30
C SER A 277 -24.11 14.27 4.40
N LEU A 278 -22.92 13.74 4.16
CA LEU A 278 -21.98 14.24 3.14
C LEU A 278 -22.17 13.53 1.79
N GLY A 279 -23.19 12.68 1.66
CA GLY A 279 -23.49 11.91 0.47
C GLY A 279 -22.64 10.66 0.29
N LEU A 280 -22.67 10.10 -0.92
CA LEU A 280 -22.04 8.83 -1.27
C LEU A 280 -20.55 8.99 -1.60
N PHE A 281 -19.77 8.01 -1.16
CA PHE A 281 -18.36 7.81 -1.47
C PHE A 281 -18.17 6.38 -2.02
N SER A 282 -17.13 6.19 -2.83
CA SER A 282 -16.75 4.87 -3.32
C SER A 282 -15.25 4.66 -3.31
N THR A 283 -14.80 3.45 -2.97
CA THR A 283 -13.38 3.08 -2.88
C THR A 283 -13.13 1.68 -3.45
N GLN A 284 -11.92 1.45 -3.95
CA GLN A 284 -11.43 0.13 -4.37
C GLN A 284 -10.91 -0.69 -3.18
N LEU A 285 -10.60 -0.05 -2.05
CA LEU A 285 -10.10 -0.76 -0.88
C LEU A 285 -11.17 -1.74 -0.38
N ILE A 286 -10.74 -2.96 -0.07
CA ILE A 286 -11.64 -4.04 0.32
C ILE A 286 -11.65 -4.21 1.85
N GLY A 287 -12.82 -4.59 2.38
CA GLY A 287 -12.99 -4.89 3.80
C GLY A 287 -13.46 -3.69 4.63
N ARG A 288 -14.25 -4.00 5.68
CA ARG A 288 -14.81 -3.02 6.61
C ARG A 288 -13.73 -2.18 7.31
N TYR A 289 -12.61 -2.81 7.68
CA TYR A 289 -11.51 -2.12 8.36
C TYR A 289 -10.90 -1.01 7.47
N ASN A 290 -10.82 -1.22 6.15
CA ASN A 290 -10.35 -0.20 5.22
C ASN A 290 -11.37 0.95 5.06
N LEU A 291 -12.67 0.69 5.15
CA LEU A 291 -13.66 1.78 5.26
C LEU A 291 -13.43 2.61 6.52
N GLY A 292 -13.03 1.98 7.63
CA GLY A 292 -12.62 2.69 8.85
C GLY A 292 -11.39 3.58 8.61
N ASN A 293 -10.36 3.06 7.96
CA ASN A 293 -9.17 3.83 7.57
C ASN A 293 -9.53 5.05 6.68
N VAL A 294 -10.42 4.84 5.70
CA VAL A 294 -10.93 5.91 4.83
C VAL A 294 -11.70 6.96 5.64
N LEU A 295 -12.54 6.54 6.58
CA LEU A 295 -13.33 7.45 7.40
C LEU A 295 -12.47 8.32 8.33
N ALA A 296 -11.46 7.71 8.96
CA ALA A 296 -10.46 8.42 9.75
C ALA A 296 -9.71 9.45 8.90
N ALA A 297 -9.30 9.07 7.68
CA ALA A 297 -8.62 9.96 6.76
C ALA A 297 -9.51 11.12 6.27
N ILE A 298 -10.79 10.86 5.98
CA ILE A 298 -11.78 11.90 5.63
C ILE A 298 -11.92 12.90 6.79
N ALA A 299 -12.05 12.41 8.02
CA ALA A 299 -12.17 13.26 9.20
C ALA A 299 -10.94 14.17 9.37
N MET A 300 -9.73 13.61 9.27
CA MET A 300 -8.49 14.37 9.37
C MET A 300 -8.33 15.38 8.22
N ALA A 301 -8.53 14.96 6.97
CA ALA A 301 -8.39 15.85 5.82
C ALA A 301 -9.43 16.98 5.85
N LYS A 302 -10.67 16.71 6.28
CA LYS A 302 -11.69 17.75 6.50
C LYS A 302 -11.28 18.74 7.58
N ALA A 303 -10.66 18.28 8.68
CA ALA A 303 -10.14 19.14 9.74
C ALA A 303 -8.97 20.03 9.29
N GLU A 304 -8.25 19.62 8.25
CA GLU A 304 -7.22 20.42 7.56
C GLU A 304 -7.77 21.31 6.43
N GLY A 305 -9.09 21.34 6.22
CA GLY A 305 -9.74 22.22 5.25
C GLY A 305 -9.95 21.63 3.86
N ALA A 306 -9.81 20.31 3.68
CA ALA A 306 -10.13 19.68 2.39
C ALA A 306 -11.63 19.81 2.06
N GLY A 307 -11.92 20.29 0.84
CA GLY A 307 -13.29 20.42 0.33
C GLY A 307 -13.94 19.07 0.00
N LEU A 308 -15.27 19.00 0.08
CA LEU A 308 -16.03 17.77 -0.08
C LEU A 308 -15.81 17.06 -1.43
N GLU A 309 -15.81 17.81 -2.53
CA GLU A 309 -15.58 17.22 -3.87
C GLU A 309 -14.16 16.67 -4.01
N ALA A 310 -13.17 17.34 -3.42
CA ALA A 310 -11.79 16.85 -3.40
C ALA A 310 -11.67 15.56 -2.58
N LEU A 311 -12.37 15.47 -1.44
CA LEU A 311 -12.45 14.26 -0.63
C LEU A 311 -13.08 13.10 -1.41
N ARG A 312 -14.22 13.32 -2.08
CA ARG A 312 -14.86 12.26 -2.89
C ARG A 312 -13.95 11.78 -4.02
N ARG A 313 -13.35 12.71 -4.78
CA ARG A 313 -12.40 12.36 -5.84
C ARG A 313 -11.16 11.64 -5.30
N GLY A 314 -10.62 12.11 -4.17
CA GLY A 314 -9.44 11.50 -3.54
C GLY A 314 -9.70 10.07 -3.08
N VAL A 315 -10.82 9.82 -2.38
CA VAL A 315 -11.22 8.46 -1.95
C VAL A 315 -11.44 7.54 -3.15
N ARG A 316 -12.07 8.06 -4.22
CA ARG A 316 -12.29 7.30 -5.46
C ARG A 316 -10.98 7.00 -6.20
N SER A 317 -10.02 7.90 -6.22
CA SER A 317 -8.77 7.74 -6.99
C SER A 317 -7.64 7.08 -6.21
N PHE A 318 -7.82 6.80 -4.91
CA PHE A 318 -6.80 6.13 -4.11
C PHE A 318 -6.58 4.69 -4.60
N ARG A 319 -5.35 4.41 -5.04
CA ARG A 319 -4.96 3.13 -5.68
C ARG A 319 -4.48 2.09 -4.66
N GLY A 320 -4.27 2.49 -3.41
CA GLY A 320 -3.72 1.62 -2.37
C GLY A 320 -2.25 1.89 -2.07
N VAL A 321 -1.62 0.93 -1.39
CA VAL A 321 -0.23 1.00 -0.93
C VAL A 321 0.46 -0.30 -1.35
N LYS A 322 1.73 -0.22 -1.77
CA LYS A 322 2.51 -1.43 -2.06
C LYS A 322 2.43 -2.41 -0.88
N ARG A 323 2.21 -3.68 -1.18
CA ARG A 323 2.11 -4.80 -0.23
C ARG A 323 0.99 -4.61 0.80
N ARG A 324 -0.09 -3.90 0.46
CA ARG A 324 -1.34 -3.82 1.25
C ARG A 324 -2.50 -4.17 0.31
N GLN A 325 -2.84 -5.45 0.23
CA GLN A 325 -3.76 -6.03 -0.74
C GLN A 325 -3.43 -5.62 -2.18
N GLU A 326 -2.13 -5.49 -2.48
CA GLU A 326 -1.64 -5.06 -3.78
C GLU A 326 -1.85 -6.18 -4.80
N LEU A 327 -2.48 -5.86 -5.94
CA LEU A 327 -2.47 -6.74 -7.10
C LEU A 327 -1.09 -6.69 -7.75
N VAL A 328 -0.30 -7.75 -7.56
CA VAL A 328 1.03 -7.88 -8.15
C VAL A 328 0.91 -8.14 -9.65
N GLY A 329 -0.03 -8.98 -10.03
CA GLY A 329 -0.31 -9.29 -11.43
C GLY A 329 -1.31 -10.41 -11.61
N MET A 330 -1.54 -10.77 -12.87
CA MET A 330 -2.36 -11.91 -13.26
C MET A 330 -1.65 -12.75 -14.31
N ALA A 331 -1.77 -14.07 -14.20
CA ALA A 331 -1.23 -15.02 -15.17
C ALA A 331 -2.23 -16.17 -15.35
N GLN A 332 -2.55 -16.52 -16.60
CA GLN A 332 -3.56 -17.55 -16.93
C GLN A 332 -4.89 -17.39 -16.16
N GLY A 333 -5.33 -16.15 -15.92
CA GLY A 333 -6.57 -15.86 -15.20
C GLY A 333 -6.49 -16.03 -13.67
N VAL A 334 -5.34 -16.40 -13.10
CA VAL A 334 -5.08 -16.43 -11.66
C VAL A 334 -4.59 -15.05 -11.19
N ARG A 335 -5.19 -14.52 -10.12
CA ARG A 335 -4.78 -13.26 -9.49
C ARG A 335 -3.75 -13.51 -8.40
N VAL A 336 -2.66 -12.75 -8.38
CA VAL A 336 -1.66 -12.79 -7.30
C VAL A 336 -1.70 -11.47 -6.53
N LEU A 337 -2.09 -11.55 -5.26
CA LEU A 337 -2.15 -10.43 -4.33
C LEU A 337 -1.02 -10.50 -3.30
N SER A 338 -0.49 -9.35 -2.87
CA SER A 338 0.50 -9.25 -1.80
C SER A 338 0.01 -8.37 -0.65
N ASP A 339 0.14 -8.89 0.57
CA ASP A 339 -0.17 -8.17 1.81
C ASP A 339 0.91 -8.37 2.88
N PHE A 340 1.18 -7.30 3.64
CA PHE A 340 2.11 -7.24 4.76
C PHE A 340 1.52 -7.78 6.07
N ALA A 341 0.24 -8.10 6.11
CA ALA A 341 -0.45 -8.63 7.29
C ALA A 341 0.32 -9.81 7.88
N HIS A 342 0.66 -9.67 9.16
CA HIS A 342 1.53 -10.61 9.87
C HIS A 342 1.02 -10.93 11.28
N HIS A 343 0.21 -10.05 11.89
CA HIS A 343 -0.48 -10.32 13.14
C HIS A 343 -1.78 -11.10 12.87
N PRO A 344 -2.22 -12.06 13.72
CA PRO A 344 -3.41 -12.87 13.49
C PRO A 344 -4.68 -12.06 13.15
N THR A 345 -4.93 -10.95 13.85
CA THR A 345 -6.07 -10.07 13.57
C THR A 345 -6.01 -9.52 12.14
N ALA A 346 -4.85 -8.96 11.74
CA ALA A 346 -4.65 -8.42 10.40
C ALA A 346 -4.76 -9.51 9.32
N VAL A 347 -4.25 -10.72 9.58
CA VAL A 347 -4.40 -11.87 8.68
C VAL A 347 -5.88 -12.21 8.51
N GLN A 348 -6.63 -12.37 9.60
CA GLN A 348 -8.05 -12.72 9.56
C GLN A 348 -8.88 -11.68 8.80
N LEU A 349 -8.65 -10.40 9.08
CA LEU A 349 -9.32 -9.29 8.40
C LEU A 349 -9.03 -9.30 6.89
N THR A 350 -7.78 -9.57 6.51
CA THR A 350 -7.33 -9.61 5.11
C THR A 350 -7.93 -10.80 4.37
N VAL A 351 -7.78 -12.02 4.90
CA VAL A 351 -8.31 -13.25 4.28
C VAL A 351 -9.83 -13.16 4.14
N THR A 352 -10.53 -12.68 5.17
CA THR A 352 -11.99 -12.49 5.13
C THR A 352 -12.39 -11.44 4.08
N ALA A 353 -11.67 -10.32 3.99
CA ALA A 353 -11.97 -9.27 3.01
C ALA A 353 -11.75 -9.75 1.57
N VAL A 354 -10.67 -10.48 1.30
CA VAL A 354 -10.38 -11.04 -0.02
C VAL A 354 -11.40 -12.10 -0.39
N ARG A 355 -11.78 -13.00 0.53
CA ARG A 355 -12.86 -13.97 0.30
C ARG A 355 -14.18 -13.30 -0.07
N LYS A 356 -14.56 -12.24 0.65
CA LYS A 356 -15.80 -11.48 0.35
C LYS A 356 -15.73 -10.74 -0.98
N GLN A 357 -14.54 -10.34 -1.42
CA GLN A 357 -14.35 -9.72 -2.73
C GLN A 357 -14.56 -10.72 -3.87
N TYR A 358 -14.10 -11.95 -3.68
CA TYR A 358 -14.09 -13.03 -4.68
C TYR A 358 -14.81 -14.28 -4.14
N PRO A 359 -16.14 -14.24 -3.93
CA PRO A 359 -16.86 -15.30 -3.22
C PRO A 359 -16.94 -16.62 -3.99
N GLU A 360 -17.00 -16.56 -5.33
CA GLU A 360 -17.22 -17.71 -6.21
C GLU A 360 -15.91 -18.44 -6.61
N GLN A 361 -14.73 -17.91 -6.24
CA GLN A 361 -13.44 -18.47 -6.66
C GLN A 361 -12.61 -18.98 -5.48
N ALA A 362 -11.66 -19.89 -5.70
CA ALA A 362 -10.83 -20.37 -4.60
C ALA A 362 -9.86 -19.29 -4.12
N LEU A 363 -9.66 -19.24 -2.80
CA LEU A 363 -8.67 -18.39 -2.15
C LEU A 363 -7.54 -19.24 -1.62
N HIS A 364 -6.39 -19.18 -2.28
CA HIS A 364 -5.14 -19.82 -1.90
C HIS A 364 -4.33 -18.82 -1.09
N VAL A 365 -4.05 -19.09 0.18
CA VAL A 365 -3.28 -18.20 1.05
C VAL A 365 -1.90 -18.80 1.25
N CYS A 366 -0.83 -18.10 0.86
CA CYS A 366 0.52 -18.49 1.26
C CYS A 366 1.00 -17.56 2.37
N PHE A 367 1.41 -18.15 3.48
CA PHE A 367 1.79 -17.44 4.69
C PHE A 367 3.26 -17.69 5.01
N GLU A 368 4.03 -16.62 5.17
CA GLU A 368 5.42 -16.67 5.64
C GLU A 368 5.51 -16.23 7.10
N PRO A 369 5.81 -17.14 8.05
CA PRO A 369 6.16 -16.76 9.41
C PRO A 369 7.48 -15.97 9.43
N ARG A 370 7.40 -14.64 9.32
CA ARG A 370 8.58 -13.75 9.21
C ARG A 370 8.72 -12.67 10.28
N SER A 371 7.64 -12.01 10.67
CA SER A 371 7.65 -10.91 11.64
C SER A 371 8.08 -11.37 13.05
N ALA A 372 8.29 -10.43 13.97
CA ALA A 372 8.55 -10.75 15.38
C ALA A 372 7.40 -11.61 15.97
N SER A 373 6.15 -11.21 15.73
CA SER A 373 4.95 -11.88 16.25
C SER A 373 4.64 -13.19 15.52
N SER A 374 4.70 -13.20 14.18
CA SER A 374 4.32 -14.37 13.38
C SER A 374 5.25 -15.57 13.50
N ARG A 375 6.43 -15.40 14.10
CA ARG A 375 7.38 -16.49 14.31
C ARG A 375 7.29 -17.12 15.70
N ARG A 376 6.40 -16.61 16.56
CA ARG A 376 6.30 -16.99 17.97
C ARG A 376 5.15 -17.97 18.21
N ARG A 377 5.40 -18.95 19.07
CA ARG A 377 4.41 -19.96 19.50
C ARG A 377 3.17 -19.35 20.15
N ALA A 378 3.32 -18.24 20.87
CA ALA A 378 2.23 -17.57 21.59
C ALA A 378 1.03 -17.19 20.70
N PHE A 379 1.24 -17.03 19.38
CA PHE A 379 0.19 -16.65 18.43
C PHE A 379 -0.36 -17.84 17.62
N ALA A 380 0.11 -19.07 17.85
CA ALA A 380 -0.21 -20.23 17.02
C ALA A 380 -1.73 -20.51 16.91
N ASP A 381 -2.44 -20.50 18.04
CA ASP A 381 -3.88 -20.76 18.08
C ASP A 381 -4.68 -19.65 17.37
N ALA A 382 -4.28 -18.40 17.61
CA ALA A 382 -4.88 -17.25 16.94
C ALA A 382 -4.68 -17.33 15.42
N PHE A 383 -3.48 -17.69 14.95
CA PHE A 383 -3.23 -17.91 13.53
C PHE A 383 -4.11 -19.02 12.94
N ALA A 384 -4.28 -20.14 13.63
CA ALA A 384 -5.09 -21.24 13.11
C ALA A 384 -6.51 -20.77 12.72
N SER A 385 -7.15 -19.94 13.57
CA SER A 385 -8.46 -19.36 13.28
C SER A 385 -8.46 -18.21 12.26
N SER A 386 -7.32 -17.54 12.07
CA SER A 386 -7.22 -16.40 11.15
C SER A 386 -7.39 -16.78 9.68
N PHE A 387 -7.30 -18.07 9.34
CA PHE A 387 -7.40 -18.56 7.97
C PHE A 387 -8.76 -19.18 7.60
N ASP A 388 -9.77 -19.13 8.46
CA ASP A 388 -11.07 -19.81 8.27
C ASP A 388 -11.78 -19.50 6.95
N ALA A 389 -11.53 -18.32 6.37
CA ALA A 389 -12.13 -17.91 5.10
C ALA A 389 -11.35 -18.39 3.86
N ALA A 390 -10.18 -19.02 4.01
CA ALA A 390 -9.37 -19.53 2.90
C ALA A 390 -9.92 -20.86 2.34
N THR A 391 -9.66 -21.14 1.06
CA THR A 391 -9.91 -22.48 0.48
C THR A 391 -8.74 -23.41 0.82
N ALA A 392 -7.51 -22.90 0.67
CA ALA A 392 -6.29 -23.62 0.96
C ALA A 392 -5.23 -22.69 1.56
N VAL A 393 -4.45 -23.19 2.51
CA VAL A 393 -3.35 -22.47 3.16
C VAL A 393 -2.03 -23.21 2.99
N TYR A 394 -1.04 -22.49 2.52
CA TYR A 394 0.31 -22.98 2.30
C TYR A 394 1.23 -22.26 3.29
N VAL A 395 1.64 -22.96 4.34
CA VAL A 395 2.51 -22.41 5.39
C VAL A 395 3.95 -22.59 4.94
N GLY A 396 4.64 -21.48 4.69
CA GLY A 396 6.06 -21.48 4.30
C GLY A 396 7.00 -21.77 5.47
N PRO A 397 8.31 -21.84 5.20
CA PRO A 397 9.31 -22.08 6.24
C PRO A 397 9.35 -20.94 7.26
N LEU A 398 9.73 -21.29 8.50
CA LEU A 398 9.97 -20.30 9.55
C LEU A 398 11.20 -19.46 9.20
N PHE A 399 11.05 -18.14 9.07
CA PHE A 399 12.17 -17.27 8.67
C PHE A 399 13.15 -17.04 9.82
N ALA A 400 14.45 -17.25 9.55
CA ALA A 400 15.54 -17.02 10.50
C ALA A 400 15.28 -17.64 11.90
N PRO A 401 15.00 -18.96 11.98
CA PRO A 401 14.63 -19.62 13.23
C PRO A 401 15.75 -19.55 14.28
N GLU A 402 17.01 -19.44 13.86
CA GLU A 402 18.17 -19.27 14.72
C GLU A 402 18.10 -18.01 15.59
N LYS A 403 17.30 -17.01 15.20
CA LYS A 403 17.09 -15.76 15.95
C LYS A 403 16.00 -15.87 17.03
N ILE A 404 15.46 -17.07 17.26
CA ILE A 404 14.36 -17.30 18.20
C ILE A 404 14.70 -18.49 19.10
N PRO A 405 14.51 -18.37 20.43
CA PRO A 405 14.62 -19.50 21.35
C PRO A 405 13.77 -20.69 20.88
N PHE A 406 14.29 -21.91 20.99
CA PHE A 406 13.65 -23.10 20.43
C PHE A 406 12.20 -23.29 20.89
N ASP A 407 11.94 -23.15 22.19
CA ASP A 407 10.60 -23.34 22.80
C ASP A 407 9.58 -22.26 22.42
N ASP A 408 10.08 -21.11 21.94
CA ASP A 408 9.26 -19.97 21.52
C ASP A 408 8.93 -20.00 20.03
N ARG A 409 9.50 -20.92 19.25
CA ARG A 409 9.30 -20.99 17.79
C ARG A 409 7.89 -21.46 17.45
N LEU A 410 7.29 -20.82 16.45
CA LEU A 410 6.09 -21.32 15.81
C LEU A 410 6.40 -22.66 15.12
N ASP A 411 5.67 -23.72 15.48
CA ASP A 411 5.67 -24.99 14.75
C ASP A 411 4.73 -24.89 13.55
N THR A 412 5.30 -24.80 12.34
CA THR A 412 4.56 -24.65 11.09
C THR A 412 3.73 -25.88 10.73
N VAL A 413 4.19 -27.09 11.12
CA VAL A 413 3.49 -28.35 10.88
C VAL A 413 2.29 -28.47 11.83
N ALA A 414 2.46 -28.09 13.08
CA ALA A 414 1.35 -28.01 14.04
C ALA A 414 0.33 -26.94 13.62
N LEU A 415 0.79 -25.77 13.16
CA LEU A 415 -0.11 -24.73 12.63
C LEU A 415 -0.93 -25.24 11.44
N ALA A 416 -0.29 -25.87 10.44
CA ALA A 416 -1.01 -26.43 9.30
C ALA A 416 -2.06 -27.49 9.73
N ARG A 417 -1.72 -28.35 10.70
CA ARG A 417 -2.69 -29.30 11.29
C ARG A 417 -3.84 -28.59 12.01
N GLY A 418 -3.54 -27.53 12.78
CA GLY A 418 -4.52 -26.71 13.47
C GLY A 418 -5.52 -26.08 12.49
N ILE A 419 -5.03 -25.49 11.40
CA ILE A 419 -5.86 -24.97 10.30
C ILE A 419 -6.70 -26.10 9.67
N GLY A 420 -6.08 -27.25 9.40
CA GLY A 420 -6.75 -28.46 8.90
C GLY A 420 -7.92 -28.93 9.75
N SER A 421 -7.74 -28.93 11.07
CA SER A 421 -8.79 -29.32 12.02
C SER A 421 -10.03 -28.42 12.00
N ARG A 422 -9.90 -27.21 11.45
CA ARG A 422 -10.98 -26.23 11.26
C ARG A 422 -11.68 -26.36 9.90
N GLY A 423 -11.31 -27.36 9.10
CA GLY A 423 -11.95 -27.66 7.81
C GLY A 423 -11.31 -26.95 6.60
N VAL A 424 -10.19 -26.24 6.79
CA VAL A 424 -9.45 -25.58 5.70
C VAL A 424 -8.30 -26.47 5.23
N LYS A 425 -8.14 -26.68 3.92
CA LYS A 425 -7.01 -27.46 3.39
C LYS A 425 -5.70 -26.75 3.76
N ALA A 426 -4.79 -27.40 4.46
CA ALA A 426 -3.54 -26.76 4.86
C ALA A 426 -2.34 -27.72 4.83
N ARG A 427 -1.19 -27.19 4.42
CA ARG A 427 0.08 -27.91 4.40
C ARG A 427 1.24 -26.98 4.72
N SER A 428 2.23 -27.48 5.47
CA SER A 428 3.50 -26.80 5.69
C SER A 428 4.55 -27.24 4.68
N PHE A 429 5.48 -26.34 4.36
CA PHE A 429 6.55 -26.55 3.40
C PHE A 429 7.87 -26.05 3.99
N ASP A 430 8.92 -26.85 3.85
CA ASP A 430 10.26 -26.48 4.31
C ASP A 430 10.99 -25.57 3.32
N GLU A 431 10.54 -25.58 2.05
CA GLU A 431 11.15 -24.80 0.96
C GLU A 431 10.09 -24.00 0.20
N VAL A 432 10.43 -22.77 -0.16
CA VAL A 432 9.54 -21.86 -0.91
C VAL A 432 9.21 -22.44 -2.29
N ASP A 433 10.15 -23.15 -2.93
CA ASP A 433 9.92 -23.76 -4.25
C ASP A 433 8.94 -24.93 -4.20
N ALA A 434 8.99 -25.75 -3.16
CA ALA A 434 8.01 -26.83 -2.96
C ALA A 434 6.60 -26.26 -2.70
N LEU A 435 6.52 -25.15 -1.95
CA LEU A 435 5.29 -24.41 -1.75
C LEU A 435 4.75 -23.87 -3.08
N ALA A 436 5.60 -23.22 -3.89
CA ALA A 436 5.22 -22.69 -5.19
C ALA A 436 4.65 -23.78 -6.11
N GLY A 437 5.32 -24.94 -6.20
CA GLY A 437 4.84 -26.09 -6.97
C GLY A 437 3.43 -26.53 -6.54
N ALA A 438 3.19 -26.65 -5.23
CA ALA A 438 1.87 -27.04 -4.73
C ALA A 438 0.77 -26.00 -5.03
N VAL A 439 1.10 -24.71 -5.13
CA VAL A 439 0.14 -23.68 -5.55
C VAL A 439 -0.15 -23.81 -7.04
N LEU A 440 0.88 -23.95 -7.87
CA LEU A 440 0.76 -24.09 -9.33
C LEU A 440 -0.07 -25.32 -9.74
N GLU A 441 0.03 -26.41 -8.98
CA GLU A 441 -0.75 -27.64 -9.21
C GLU A 441 -2.25 -27.50 -8.87
N ASN A 442 -2.62 -26.55 -8.02
CA ASN A 442 -3.97 -26.49 -7.42
C ASN A 442 -4.78 -25.26 -7.80
N ALA A 443 -4.14 -24.13 -8.12
CA ALA A 443 -4.83 -22.91 -8.50
C ALA A 443 -5.20 -22.95 -9.99
N VAL A 444 -6.44 -22.53 -10.30
CA VAL A 444 -7.00 -22.56 -11.66
C VAL A 444 -7.48 -21.18 -12.10
N PRO A 445 -7.72 -20.95 -13.41
CA PRO A 445 -8.19 -19.65 -13.90
C PRO A 445 -9.43 -19.18 -13.14
N GLY A 446 -9.38 -17.93 -12.64
CA GLY A 446 -10.41 -17.37 -11.79
C GLY A 446 -10.00 -17.30 -10.33
N ASP A 447 -9.10 -18.14 -9.84
CA ASP A 447 -8.68 -18.16 -8.43
C ASP A 447 -7.86 -16.93 -8.03
N THR A 448 -7.75 -16.73 -6.72
CA THR A 448 -6.90 -15.72 -6.11
C THR A 448 -5.87 -16.35 -5.19
N VAL A 449 -4.61 -15.98 -5.38
CA VAL A 449 -3.48 -16.37 -4.56
C VAL A 449 -3.05 -15.15 -3.73
N LEU A 450 -3.18 -15.23 -2.41
CA LEU A 450 -2.89 -14.15 -1.46
C LEU A 450 -1.61 -14.44 -0.68
N MET A 451 -0.60 -13.58 -0.86
CA MET A 451 0.69 -13.67 -0.18
C MET A 451 0.68 -12.84 1.09
N LEU A 452 0.91 -13.48 2.23
CA LEU A 452 0.98 -12.83 3.54
C LEU A 452 2.41 -12.91 4.07
N SER A 453 3.14 -11.80 3.96
CA SER A 453 4.55 -11.73 4.37
C SER A 453 5.02 -10.30 4.64
N SER A 454 5.85 -10.14 5.69
CA SER A 454 6.58 -8.90 5.96
C SER A 454 7.88 -8.73 5.15
N GLY A 455 8.26 -9.67 4.28
CA GLY A 455 9.39 -9.53 3.35
C GLY A 455 9.12 -10.02 1.92
N ALA A 456 10.17 -10.35 1.18
CA ALA A 456 10.09 -10.75 -0.23
C ALA A 456 9.58 -12.18 -0.45
N PHE A 457 9.43 -12.97 0.61
CA PHE A 457 8.95 -14.37 0.58
C PHE A 457 9.64 -15.23 -0.49
N GLY A 458 10.98 -15.13 -0.59
CA GLY A 458 11.77 -15.88 -1.57
C GLY A 458 11.45 -15.55 -3.04
N GLY A 459 10.81 -14.41 -3.33
CA GLY A 459 10.36 -14.07 -4.69
C GLY A 459 9.15 -14.89 -5.15
N LEU A 460 8.39 -15.49 -4.21
CA LEU A 460 7.22 -16.32 -4.50
C LEU A 460 6.20 -15.66 -5.46
N PRO A 461 5.85 -14.35 -5.36
CA PRO A 461 4.93 -13.73 -6.31
C PRO A 461 5.36 -13.89 -7.77
N ASP A 462 6.63 -13.60 -8.07
CA ASP A 462 7.18 -13.72 -9.42
C ASP A 462 7.28 -15.18 -9.86
N LYS A 463 7.71 -16.08 -8.96
CA LYS A 463 7.76 -17.53 -9.23
C LYS A 463 6.38 -18.07 -9.62
N LEU A 464 5.31 -17.63 -8.95
CA LEU A 464 3.95 -18.04 -9.27
C LEU A 464 3.47 -17.42 -10.57
N LEU A 465 3.66 -16.11 -10.75
CA LEU A 465 3.26 -15.40 -11.95
C LEU A 465 3.88 -16.01 -13.22
N PHE A 466 5.21 -16.19 -13.23
CA PHE A 466 5.91 -16.85 -14.35
C PHE A 466 5.67 -18.36 -14.41
N GLY A 467 5.38 -18.99 -13.27
CA GLY A 467 5.04 -20.41 -13.21
C GLY A 467 3.68 -20.72 -13.86
N PHE A 468 2.71 -19.81 -13.76
CA PHE A 468 1.42 -19.92 -14.45
C PHE A 468 1.54 -19.60 -15.95
N GLY A 469 2.34 -18.61 -16.34
CA GLY A 469 2.55 -18.25 -17.75
C GLY A 469 3.21 -16.88 -17.92
N ASP A 470 2.94 -16.19 -19.02
CA ASP A 470 3.40 -14.81 -19.23
C ASP A 470 2.52 -13.86 -18.38
N PRO A 471 3.03 -13.25 -17.30
CA PRO A 471 2.19 -12.44 -16.44
C PRO A 471 1.88 -11.08 -17.05
N VAL A 472 0.67 -10.61 -16.75
CA VAL A 472 0.25 -9.23 -16.96
C VAL A 472 0.36 -8.48 -15.64
N THR A 473 1.17 -7.43 -15.62
CA THR A 473 1.49 -6.62 -14.44
C THR A 473 1.29 -5.14 -14.76
N PHE A 474 1.23 -4.29 -13.75
CA PHE A 474 1.29 -2.85 -13.98
C PHE A 474 2.65 -2.45 -14.56
N MET A 475 2.64 -1.47 -15.45
CA MET A 475 3.84 -0.88 -16.02
C MET A 475 4.69 -0.24 -14.90
N ALA A 476 5.97 -0.61 -14.87
CA ALA A 476 6.98 0.02 -14.04
C ALA A 476 7.72 1.12 -14.84
N PRO A 477 8.35 2.10 -14.18
CA PRO A 477 9.06 3.18 -14.87
C PRO A 477 10.11 2.70 -15.89
N GLU A 478 10.79 1.59 -15.60
CA GLU A 478 11.78 0.94 -16.45
C GLU A 478 11.20 0.35 -17.75
N ASP A 479 9.89 0.13 -17.82
CA ASP A 479 9.23 -0.40 -19.02
C ASP A 479 8.94 0.68 -20.08
N ALA A 480 9.12 1.96 -19.76
CA ALA A 480 8.66 3.08 -20.59
C ALA A 480 9.21 3.06 -22.02
N ASP A 481 10.50 2.77 -22.18
CA ASP A 481 11.13 2.72 -23.49
C ASP A 481 10.64 1.52 -24.31
N ALA A 482 10.46 0.37 -23.66
CA ALA A 482 9.97 -0.84 -24.31
C ALA A 482 8.51 -0.67 -24.77
N VAL A 483 7.66 -0.09 -23.91
CA VAL A 483 6.27 0.24 -24.24
C VAL A 483 6.20 1.21 -25.42
N THR A 484 6.97 2.30 -25.37
CA THR A 484 7.00 3.31 -26.43
C THR A 484 7.43 2.70 -27.76
N THR A 485 8.49 1.89 -27.75
CA THR A 485 8.98 1.18 -28.92
C THR A 485 7.94 0.23 -29.49
N LEU A 486 7.25 -0.52 -28.63
CA LEU A 486 6.23 -1.47 -29.05
C LEU A 486 5.03 -0.77 -29.69
N LEU A 487 4.52 0.32 -29.10
CA LEU A 487 3.40 1.09 -29.66
C LEU A 487 3.75 1.73 -31.01
N ALA A 488 4.96 2.31 -31.12
CA ALA A 488 5.45 2.90 -32.36
C ALA A 488 5.53 1.87 -33.50
N GLY A 489 5.87 0.61 -33.21
CA GLY A 489 5.88 -0.48 -34.19
C GLY A 489 4.52 -0.85 -34.78
N TYR A 490 3.42 -0.27 -34.27
CA TYR A 490 2.04 -0.43 -34.77
C TYR A 490 1.41 0.90 -35.20
N ASP A 491 2.20 1.97 -35.32
CA ASP A 491 1.70 3.33 -35.59
C ASP A 491 0.63 3.79 -34.56
N LEU A 492 0.67 3.25 -33.34
CA LEU A 492 -0.22 3.65 -32.25
C LEU A 492 0.32 4.91 -31.56
N PRO A 493 -0.55 5.83 -31.10
CA PRO A 493 -0.12 7.04 -30.44
C PRO A 493 0.60 6.71 -29.12
N PRO A 494 1.56 7.55 -28.70
CA PRO A 494 2.18 7.42 -27.38
C PRO A 494 1.12 7.64 -26.29
N ILE A 495 1.33 7.01 -25.14
CA ILE A 495 0.47 7.19 -23.98
C ILE A 495 0.70 8.60 -23.41
N VAL A 496 -0.35 9.40 -23.32
CA VAL A 496 -0.34 10.68 -22.61
C VAL A 496 -0.52 10.40 -21.12
N PRO A 497 0.51 10.66 -20.28
CA PRO A 497 0.44 10.36 -18.85
C PRO A 497 -0.64 11.19 -18.15
N SER A 498 -1.47 10.54 -17.33
CA SER A 498 -2.42 11.21 -16.43
C SER A 498 -2.73 10.35 -15.21
N GLY A 499 -3.26 10.97 -14.15
CA GLY A 499 -3.59 10.30 -12.88
C GLY A 499 -4.65 9.19 -12.99
N ASP A 500 -5.38 9.12 -14.11
CA ASP A 500 -6.46 8.16 -14.32
C ASP A 500 -6.12 7.05 -15.33
N VAL A 501 -4.87 7.01 -15.82
CA VAL A 501 -4.39 5.94 -16.71
C VAL A 501 -3.70 4.85 -15.89
N GLU A 502 -4.11 3.60 -16.14
CA GLU A 502 -3.42 2.37 -15.73
C GLU A 502 -2.88 1.67 -16.99
N THR A 503 -1.56 1.50 -17.08
CA THR A 503 -0.93 0.74 -18.17
C THR A 503 -0.49 -0.61 -17.66
N PHE A 504 -0.83 -1.65 -18.40
CA PHE A 504 -0.50 -3.04 -18.12
C PHE A 504 0.50 -3.54 -19.16
N VAL A 505 1.49 -4.28 -18.70
CA VAL A 505 2.48 -4.93 -19.54
C VAL A 505 2.44 -6.43 -19.34
N MET A 506 2.50 -7.17 -20.44
CA MET A 506 2.73 -8.60 -20.44
C MET A 506 4.23 -8.87 -20.53
N ARG A 507 4.72 -9.77 -19.69
CA ARG A 507 6.15 -10.07 -19.59
C ARG A 507 6.44 -11.50 -20.04
N ALA A 508 7.44 -11.65 -20.89
CA ALA A 508 8.24 -12.86 -20.91
C ALA A 508 9.47 -12.63 -20.00
N PRO A 509 10.22 -13.68 -19.61
CA PRO A 509 11.41 -13.50 -18.78
C PRO A 509 12.36 -12.44 -19.36
N GLY A 510 12.48 -11.31 -18.65
CA GLY A 510 13.35 -10.19 -19.00
C GLY A 510 12.87 -9.24 -20.12
N VAL A 511 11.69 -9.43 -20.71
CA VAL A 511 11.22 -8.62 -21.86
C VAL A 511 9.73 -8.30 -21.77
N VAL A 512 9.36 -7.05 -22.08
CA VAL A 512 7.96 -6.65 -22.32
C VAL A 512 7.53 -7.15 -23.69
N VAL A 513 6.55 -8.05 -23.73
CA VAL A 513 6.04 -8.68 -24.96
C VAL A 513 4.63 -8.23 -25.32
N GLY A 514 4.03 -7.36 -24.51
CA GLY A 514 2.73 -6.80 -24.81
C GLY A 514 2.37 -5.65 -23.86
N VAL A 515 1.48 -4.79 -24.31
CA VAL A 515 1.00 -3.61 -23.57
C VAL A 515 -0.47 -3.35 -23.86
N VAL A 516 -1.16 -2.78 -22.89
CA VAL A 516 -2.51 -2.23 -23.02
C VAL A 516 -2.71 -1.18 -21.93
N SER A 517 -3.47 -0.13 -22.22
CA SER A 517 -3.79 0.91 -21.26
C SER A 517 -5.30 1.06 -21.07
N LEU A 518 -5.67 1.44 -19.85
CA LEU A 518 -7.03 1.77 -19.46
C LEU A 518 -7.02 3.17 -18.84
N GLN A 519 -7.72 4.11 -19.47
CA GLN A 519 -8.00 5.42 -18.89
C GLN A 519 -9.38 5.41 -18.26
N ASN A 520 -9.47 5.78 -16.99
CA ASN A 520 -10.73 5.81 -16.24
C ASN A 520 -11.31 7.22 -16.23
N ALA A 521 -12.63 7.34 -16.38
CA ALA A 521 -13.35 8.60 -16.19
C ALA A 521 -14.70 8.30 -15.56
N GLU A 522 -14.85 8.62 -14.28
CA GLU A 522 -16.04 8.25 -13.49
C GLU A 522 -16.39 6.76 -13.67
N ASP A 523 -17.57 6.45 -14.22
CA ASP A 523 -18.09 5.09 -14.43
C ASP A 523 -17.80 4.56 -15.85
N ALA A 524 -17.03 5.30 -16.66
CA ALA A 524 -16.59 4.92 -18.00
C ALA A 524 -15.07 4.69 -18.06
N GLY A 525 -14.63 3.89 -19.04
CA GLY A 525 -13.22 3.67 -19.32
C GLY A 525 -12.91 3.72 -20.81
N PHE A 526 -11.65 3.98 -21.13
CA PHE A 526 -11.10 3.92 -22.48
C PHE A 526 -9.95 2.94 -22.53
N LEU A 527 -10.11 1.86 -23.28
CA LEU A 527 -9.08 0.86 -23.55
C LEU A 527 -8.33 1.27 -24.82
N PHE A 528 -7.01 1.40 -24.72
CA PHE A 528 -6.18 1.84 -25.84
C PHE A 528 -4.76 1.28 -25.76
N GLY A 529 -4.00 1.44 -26.84
CA GLY A 529 -2.61 1.01 -26.88
C GLY A 529 -2.42 -0.50 -26.71
N LEU A 530 -3.39 -1.32 -27.16
CA LEU A 530 -3.26 -2.77 -27.12
C LEU A 530 -2.29 -3.24 -28.23
N ALA A 531 -1.10 -3.68 -27.84
CA ALA A 531 -0.08 -4.19 -28.75
C ALA A 531 0.62 -5.42 -28.16
N VAL A 532 1.06 -6.34 -29.01
CA VAL A 532 1.83 -7.56 -28.65
C VAL A 532 3.08 -7.60 -29.51
N ALA A 533 4.20 -8.15 -29.04
CA ALA A 533 5.41 -8.24 -29.83
C ALA A 533 5.16 -8.98 -31.18
N PRO A 534 5.74 -8.53 -32.31
CA PRO A 534 5.46 -9.11 -33.63
C PRO A 534 5.67 -10.63 -33.74
N ASP A 535 6.73 -11.13 -33.13
CA ASP A 535 7.11 -12.55 -33.06
C ASP A 535 6.18 -13.39 -32.16
N ARG A 536 5.33 -12.74 -31.35
CA ARG A 536 4.37 -13.38 -30.45
C ARG A 536 2.91 -13.25 -30.93
N ARG A 537 2.66 -12.66 -32.11
CA ARG A 537 1.30 -12.55 -32.68
C ARG A 537 0.67 -13.92 -32.96
N GLY A 538 -0.66 -13.96 -32.99
CA GLY A 538 -1.41 -15.18 -33.32
C GLY A 538 -1.44 -16.23 -32.21
N THR A 539 -0.77 -15.99 -31.07
CA THR A 539 -0.71 -16.91 -29.92
C THR A 539 -1.81 -16.67 -28.88
N GLY A 540 -2.71 -15.71 -29.13
CA GLY A 540 -3.81 -15.37 -28.21
C GLY A 540 -3.48 -14.34 -27.13
N LEU A 541 -2.23 -13.87 -27.01
CA LEU A 541 -1.82 -12.94 -25.96
C LEU A 541 -2.56 -11.60 -25.97
N GLY A 542 -2.97 -11.12 -27.16
CA GLY A 542 -3.81 -9.90 -27.25
C GLY A 542 -5.16 -10.08 -26.57
N TRP A 543 -5.74 -11.28 -26.63
CA TRP A 543 -6.98 -11.58 -25.90
C TRP A 543 -6.72 -11.66 -24.39
N VAL A 544 -5.59 -12.24 -23.96
CA VAL A 544 -5.22 -12.29 -22.54
C VAL A 544 -5.05 -10.89 -21.95
N LEU A 545 -4.36 -9.98 -22.66
CA LEU A 545 -4.23 -8.58 -22.26
C LEU A 545 -5.59 -7.88 -22.19
N GLY A 546 -6.42 -8.06 -23.22
CA GLY A 546 -7.78 -7.52 -23.25
C GLY A 546 -8.63 -8.02 -22.08
N ASP A 547 -8.73 -9.33 -21.87
CA ASP A 547 -9.50 -9.93 -20.78
C ASP A 547 -8.98 -9.48 -19.40
N CYS A 548 -7.67 -9.40 -19.23
CA CYS A 548 -7.03 -8.89 -18.01
C CYS A 548 -7.51 -7.45 -17.68
N VAL A 549 -7.44 -6.54 -18.65
CA VAL A 549 -7.89 -5.16 -18.48
C VAL A 549 -9.40 -5.07 -18.28
N LEU A 550 -10.18 -5.89 -18.98
CA LEU A 550 -11.64 -5.91 -18.80
C LEU A 550 -12.03 -6.44 -17.41
N ARG A 551 -11.32 -7.44 -16.87
CA ARG A 551 -11.49 -7.87 -15.48
C ARG A 551 -11.16 -6.75 -14.52
N ARG A 552 -10.03 -6.06 -14.73
CA ARG A 552 -9.66 -4.89 -13.92
C ARG A 552 -10.75 -3.81 -13.99
N ALA A 553 -11.24 -3.47 -15.17
CA ALA A 553 -12.32 -2.50 -15.33
C ALA A 553 -13.60 -2.89 -14.57
N ARG A 554 -13.96 -4.18 -14.56
CA ARG A 554 -15.07 -4.71 -13.74
C ARG A 554 -14.80 -4.62 -12.24
N GLU A 555 -13.55 -4.70 -11.79
CA GLU A 555 -13.18 -4.46 -10.37
C GLU A 555 -13.18 -2.96 -10.02
N LEU A 556 -12.94 -2.11 -11.02
CA LEU A 556 -12.84 -0.66 -10.88
C LEU A 556 -14.18 0.07 -10.81
N GLY A 557 -15.31 -0.60 -11.03
CA GLY A 557 -16.62 0.07 -11.06
C GLY A 557 -17.12 0.43 -12.45
N LEU A 558 -16.39 0.11 -13.51
CA LEU A 558 -16.73 0.64 -14.83
C LEU A 558 -17.96 -0.06 -15.40
N ARG A 559 -18.83 0.72 -16.04
CA ARG A 559 -20.06 0.25 -16.70
C ARG A 559 -19.91 0.19 -18.21
N ARG A 560 -19.16 1.14 -18.77
CA ARG A 560 -18.94 1.25 -20.22
C ARG A 560 -17.46 1.37 -20.49
N ILE A 561 -17.00 0.64 -21.49
CA ILE A 561 -15.63 0.74 -21.98
C ILE A 561 -15.69 1.08 -23.45
N TYR A 562 -14.95 2.11 -23.81
CA TYR A 562 -14.77 2.54 -25.19
C TYR A 562 -13.39 2.14 -25.67
N LEU A 563 -13.25 1.92 -26.97
CA LEU A 563 -11.95 1.84 -27.63
C LEU A 563 -12.04 2.41 -29.05
N LEU A 564 -10.89 2.79 -29.59
CA LEU A 564 -10.73 3.22 -30.96
C LEU A 564 -9.77 2.26 -31.66
N THR A 565 -10.14 1.78 -32.84
CA THR A 565 -9.30 0.87 -33.63
C THR A 565 -9.41 1.16 -35.12
N THR A 566 -8.31 1.03 -35.85
CA THR A 566 -8.26 1.20 -37.31
C THR A 566 -8.30 -0.12 -38.07
N SER A 567 -7.86 -1.22 -37.45
CA SER A 567 -7.61 -2.50 -38.14
C SER A 567 -8.08 -3.75 -37.39
N ALA A 568 -8.56 -3.62 -36.14
CA ALA A 568 -8.85 -4.75 -35.27
C ALA A 568 -10.31 -4.81 -34.77
N ALA A 569 -11.25 -4.14 -35.45
CA ALA A 569 -12.67 -4.12 -35.07
C ALA A 569 -13.25 -5.54 -34.91
N ASP A 570 -12.94 -6.45 -35.84
CA ASP A 570 -13.40 -7.85 -35.77
C ASP A 570 -12.83 -8.60 -34.57
N PHE A 571 -11.57 -8.37 -34.22
CA PHE A 571 -10.95 -8.96 -33.03
C PHE A 571 -11.67 -8.49 -31.76
N PHE A 572 -11.87 -7.18 -31.60
CA PHE A 572 -12.53 -6.62 -30.42
C PHE A 572 -14.00 -7.05 -30.34
N GLY A 573 -14.69 -7.13 -31.47
CA GLY A 573 -16.07 -7.59 -31.51
C GLY A 573 -16.22 -9.08 -31.18
N GLN A 574 -15.51 -9.95 -31.91
CA GLN A 574 -15.67 -11.39 -31.77
C GLN A 574 -15.03 -11.96 -30.50
N LYS A 575 -13.91 -11.40 -30.04
CA LYS A 575 -13.14 -11.95 -28.92
C LYS A 575 -13.41 -11.27 -27.59
N LEU A 576 -13.79 -9.99 -27.60
CA LEU A 576 -13.97 -9.18 -26.40
C LEU A 576 -15.38 -8.58 -26.27
N GLY A 577 -16.26 -8.78 -27.25
CA GLY A 577 -17.68 -8.43 -27.18
C GLY A 577 -18.01 -6.95 -27.46
N PHE A 578 -17.06 -6.19 -28.00
CA PHE A 578 -17.30 -4.78 -28.33
C PHE A 578 -18.21 -4.62 -29.55
N SER A 579 -18.99 -3.54 -29.59
CA SER A 579 -19.86 -3.19 -30.72
C SER A 579 -19.55 -1.79 -31.25
N PRO A 580 -19.59 -1.54 -32.57
CA PRO A 580 -19.30 -0.23 -33.13
C PRO A 580 -20.38 0.81 -32.74
N ILE A 581 -19.96 2.05 -32.49
CA ILE A 581 -20.83 3.19 -32.19
C ILE A 581 -20.35 4.45 -32.95
N ASP A 582 -21.20 5.48 -33.04
CA ASP A 582 -20.76 6.82 -33.46
C ASP A 582 -19.85 7.41 -32.38
N THR A 583 -18.67 7.88 -32.75
CA THR A 583 -17.69 8.50 -31.82
C THR A 583 -18.28 9.64 -31.00
N ARG A 584 -19.29 10.35 -31.51
CA ARG A 584 -19.98 11.43 -30.79
C ARG A 584 -20.84 10.93 -29.64
N SER A 585 -21.22 9.65 -29.67
CA SER A 585 -22.01 8.99 -28.62
C SER A 585 -21.17 8.46 -27.46
N ALA A 586 -19.84 8.47 -27.57
CA ALA A 586 -18.96 8.15 -26.46
C ALA A 586 -19.14 9.14 -25.30
N ASP A 587 -18.93 8.67 -24.08
CA ASP A 587 -19.02 9.49 -22.86
C ASP A 587 -18.15 10.75 -22.99
N PRO A 588 -18.67 11.96 -22.73
CA PRO A 588 -17.91 13.21 -22.87
C PRO A 588 -16.59 13.20 -22.08
N ALA A 589 -16.58 12.63 -20.87
CA ALA A 589 -15.38 12.60 -20.04
C ALA A 589 -14.28 11.70 -20.62
N ILE A 590 -14.67 10.69 -21.41
CA ILE A 590 -13.74 9.86 -22.19
C ILE A 590 -13.34 10.55 -23.49
N ARG A 591 -14.31 11.09 -24.23
CA ARG A 591 -14.10 11.68 -25.56
C ARG A 591 -13.14 12.88 -25.52
N ASP A 592 -13.26 13.69 -24.47
CA ASP A 592 -12.46 14.91 -24.31
C ASP A 592 -11.07 14.62 -23.68
N ALA A 593 -10.81 13.36 -23.33
CA ALA A 593 -9.57 12.96 -22.68
C ALA A 593 -8.40 12.87 -23.69
N PRO A 594 -7.16 13.23 -23.30
CA PRO A 594 -6.04 13.34 -24.24
C PRO A 594 -5.73 12.07 -25.04
N ASN A 595 -5.79 10.89 -24.41
CA ASN A 595 -5.52 9.63 -25.10
C ASN A 595 -6.61 9.27 -26.11
N PHE A 596 -7.88 9.60 -25.83
CA PHE A 596 -8.98 9.38 -26.77
C PHE A 596 -8.83 10.30 -27.97
N VAL A 597 -8.56 11.60 -27.74
CA VAL A 597 -8.33 12.57 -28.80
C VAL A 597 -7.17 12.15 -29.71
N ALA A 598 -6.06 11.69 -29.12
CA ALA A 598 -4.91 11.19 -29.87
C ALA A 598 -5.26 9.97 -30.74
N ALA A 599 -6.04 9.03 -30.21
CA ALA A 599 -6.48 7.86 -30.97
C ALA A 599 -7.52 8.22 -32.05
N ALA A 600 -8.43 9.14 -31.78
CA ALA A 600 -9.48 9.55 -32.72
C ALA A 600 -8.94 10.33 -33.92
N ALA A 601 -7.76 10.94 -33.78
CA ALA A 601 -7.07 11.61 -34.88
C ALA A 601 -6.50 10.65 -35.93
N GLN A 602 -6.45 9.33 -35.65
CA GLN A 602 -5.99 8.35 -36.61
C GLN A 602 -6.99 8.18 -37.76
N PRO A 603 -6.55 8.24 -39.03
CA PRO A 603 -7.45 8.04 -40.18
C PRO A 603 -8.14 6.67 -40.14
N GLY A 604 -9.47 6.67 -40.30
CA GLY A 604 -10.26 5.45 -40.33
C GLY A 604 -10.52 4.80 -38.97
N ALA A 605 -10.28 5.51 -37.87
CA ALA A 605 -10.58 5.00 -36.53
C ALA A 605 -12.10 4.74 -36.36
N VAL A 606 -12.43 3.52 -35.92
CA VAL A 606 -13.79 3.10 -35.56
C VAL A 606 -13.90 3.09 -34.03
N CYS A 607 -14.89 3.81 -33.51
CA CYS A 607 -15.22 3.80 -32.09
C CYS A 607 -16.06 2.57 -31.77
N MET A 608 -15.68 1.84 -30.72
CA MET A 608 -16.38 0.65 -30.26
C MET A 608 -16.72 0.79 -28.77
N GLU A 609 -17.84 0.21 -28.34
CA GLU A 609 -18.32 0.20 -26.96
C GLU A 609 -18.52 -1.23 -26.46
N LEU A 610 -18.21 -1.46 -25.19
CA LEU A 610 -18.60 -2.63 -24.42
C LEU A 610 -19.36 -2.17 -23.18
N VAL A 611 -20.59 -2.66 -23.00
CA VAL A 611 -21.36 -2.49 -21.78
C VAL A 611 -21.05 -3.66 -20.85
N LEU A 612 -20.51 -3.37 -19.67
CA LEU A 612 -20.21 -4.38 -18.65
C LEU A 612 -21.49 -4.77 -17.89
N PRO A 613 -21.59 -6.00 -17.36
CA PRO A 613 -22.76 -6.46 -16.61
C PRO A 613 -23.12 -5.51 -15.46
N GLY A 614 -24.39 -5.07 -15.43
CA GLY A 614 -24.90 -4.06 -14.49
C GLY A 614 -24.86 -2.61 -14.97
N GLY A 615 -24.39 -2.37 -16.21
CA GLY A 615 -24.35 -1.07 -16.89
C GLY A 615 -25.48 -0.82 -17.87
#